data_AF-A0A0M0BGC5-F1
#
_entry.id   AF-A0A0M0BGC5-F1
#
_cell.length_a   1.000
_cell.length_b   1.000
_cell.length_c   1.000
_cell.angle_alpha   90.00
_cell.angle_beta   90.00
_cell.angle_gamma   90.00
#
_symmetry.space_group_name_H-M   'P 1'
#
loop_
_entity.id
_entity.type
_entity.pdbx_description
1 polymer ?
#
loop_
_entity_poly.entity_id
_entity_poly.type
_entity_poly.pdbx_seq_one_letter_code
_entity_poly.pdbx_strand_id
1 'polypeptide(L)'
;MRKTLVTGLIIGLMLGSIGAYLGATLNYLPQQETYEHTITLLEQHNSNLESNITNLETQLASLECLKMALQGNLTQAQSLITELETQLSDQVRRNVDLQQTLADTLNVTIIHQYRWIFETTTFQWNLSIPLSVFVEYSTRPRPPASEWVSMALDPQDDEYLDQLLHQLDAGASQAQLTPRDQVA
;
A
#
# COMPACT_ATOMS: atom_id res chain seq x y z
N MET A 1 93.90 62.66 23.15
CA MET A 1 93.13 62.29 21.94
C MET A 1 92.67 60.82 21.91
N ARG A 2 93.49 59.82 22.31
CA ARG A 2 93.06 58.39 22.30
C ARG A 2 91.92 58.04 23.26
N LYS A 3 91.86 58.65 24.45
CA LYS A 3 90.83 58.34 25.47
C LYS A 3 89.42 58.72 25.03
N THR A 4 89.23 59.87 24.39
CA THR A 4 87.92 60.35 23.90
C THR A 4 87.38 59.50 22.75
N LEU A 5 88.25 58.96 21.88
CA LEU A 5 87.84 58.09 20.78
C LEU A 5 87.34 56.72 21.26
N VAL A 6 88.01 56.15 22.27
CA VAL A 6 87.61 54.88 22.89
C VAL A 6 86.27 55.03 23.62
N THR A 7 86.06 56.14 24.35
CA THR A 7 84.78 56.41 25.01
C THR A 7 83.63 56.58 24.01
N GLY A 8 83.86 57.26 22.88
CA GLY A 8 82.86 57.40 21.82
C GLY A 8 82.47 56.07 21.16
N LEU A 9 83.45 55.18 20.94
CA LEU A 9 83.21 53.84 20.39
C LEU A 9 82.38 52.97 21.35
N ILE A 10 82.69 53.00 22.65
CA ILE A 10 81.95 52.24 23.66
C ILE A 10 80.50 52.72 23.74
N ILE A 11 80.28 54.04 23.76
CA ILE A 11 78.92 54.61 23.78
C ILE A 11 78.16 54.25 22.49
N GLY A 12 78.82 54.32 21.33
CA GLY A 12 78.22 53.93 20.04
C GLY A 12 77.84 52.45 19.96
N LEU A 13 78.68 51.55 20.48
CA LEU A 13 78.37 50.11 20.53
C LEU A 13 77.25 49.81 21.52
N MET A 14 77.21 50.47 22.67
CA MET A 14 76.15 50.31 23.67
C MET A 14 74.81 50.85 23.15
N LEU A 15 74.80 52.00 22.48
CA LEU A 15 73.58 52.54 21.86
C LEU A 15 73.14 51.71 20.65
N GLY A 16 74.09 51.21 19.85
CA GLY A 16 73.81 50.33 18.72
C GLY A 16 73.22 48.98 19.14
N SER A 17 73.73 48.37 20.22
CA SER A 17 73.18 47.11 20.75
C SER A 17 71.81 47.29 21.40
N ILE A 18 71.59 48.39 22.14
CA ILE A 18 70.27 48.74 22.69
C ILE A 18 69.28 49.01 21.54
N GLY A 19 69.68 49.75 20.51
CA GLY A 19 68.84 50.04 19.35
C GLY A 19 68.47 48.79 18.55
N ALA A 20 69.42 47.87 18.35
CA ALA A 20 69.15 46.59 17.69
C ALA A 20 68.22 45.69 18.50
N TYR A 21 68.41 45.63 19.83
CA TYR A 21 67.54 44.90 20.74
C TYR A 21 66.11 45.48 20.79
N LEU A 22 65.98 46.80 20.88
CA LEU A 22 64.67 47.48 20.84
C LEU A 22 63.99 47.33 19.48
N GLY A 23 64.73 47.45 18.38
CA GLY A 23 64.18 47.26 17.03
C GLY A 23 63.72 45.82 16.77
N ALA A 24 64.44 44.83 17.29
CA ALA A 24 64.02 43.43 17.24
C ALA A 24 62.75 43.22 18.08
N THR A 25 62.74 43.64 19.35
CA THR A 25 61.58 43.47 20.24
C THR A 25 60.33 44.15 19.71
N LEU A 26 60.41 45.38 19.19
CA LEU A 26 59.28 46.09 18.59
C LEU A 26 58.68 45.38 17.37
N ASN A 27 59.47 44.59 16.63
CA ASN A 27 58.98 43.82 15.49
C ASN A 27 58.44 42.43 15.86
N TYR A 28 59.02 41.76 16.87
CA TYR A 28 58.65 40.39 17.22
C TYR A 28 57.45 40.29 18.17
N LEU A 29 57.32 41.18 19.16
CA LEU A 29 56.19 41.16 20.10
C LEU A 29 54.81 41.21 19.42
N PRO A 30 54.53 42.14 18.48
CA PRO A 30 53.21 42.21 17.86
C PRO A 30 52.89 41.00 16.97
N GLN A 31 53.91 40.39 16.35
CA GLN A 31 53.73 39.15 15.59
C GLN A 31 53.37 37.99 16.51
N GLN A 32 54.03 37.90 17.66
CA GLN A 32 53.71 36.88 18.67
C GLN A 32 52.27 37.01 19.17
N GLU A 33 51.82 38.22 19.53
CA GLU A 33 50.42 38.45 19.95
C GLU A 33 49.41 38.08 18.85
N THR A 34 49.75 38.33 17.58
CA THR A 34 48.89 37.96 16.44
C THR A 34 48.79 36.44 16.29
N TYR A 35 49.91 35.72 16.44
CA TYR A 35 49.91 34.26 16.39
C TYR A 35 49.14 33.65 17.57
N GLU A 36 49.34 34.17 18.79
CA GLU A 36 48.60 33.75 19.98
C GLU A 36 47.09 33.92 19.79
N HIS A 37 46.65 35.10 19.30
CA HIS A 37 45.24 35.33 18.99
C HIS A 37 44.72 34.34 17.93
N THR A 38 45.49 34.09 16.87
CA THR A 38 45.08 33.18 15.79
C THR A 38 44.93 31.75 16.32
N ILE A 39 45.85 31.30 17.18
CA ILE A 39 45.78 29.98 17.84
C ILE A 39 44.51 29.89 18.67
N THR A 40 44.21 30.88 19.51
CA THR A 40 42.99 30.87 20.34
C THR A 40 41.70 30.80 19.50
N LEU A 41 41.64 31.52 18.36
CA LEU A 41 40.49 31.44 17.45
C LEU A 41 40.35 30.05 16.82
N LEU A 42 41.46 29.44 16.41
CA LEU A 42 41.46 28.10 15.84
C LEU A 42 41.07 27.05 16.87
N GLU A 43 41.54 27.16 18.12
CA GLU A 43 41.15 26.30 19.23
C GLU A 43 39.64 26.40 19.51
N GLN A 44 39.10 27.62 19.54
CA GLN A 44 37.67 27.83 19.72
C GLN A 44 36.86 27.22 18.55
N HIS A 45 37.34 27.40 17.31
CA HIS A 45 36.69 26.84 16.14
C HIS A 45 36.71 25.30 16.16
N ASN A 46 37.84 24.70 16.50
CA ASN A 46 37.98 23.25 16.64
C ASN A 46 37.04 22.71 17.72
N SER A 47 36.98 23.36 18.89
CA SER A 47 36.06 22.95 19.97
C SER A 47 34.59 23.01 19.54
N ASN A 48 34.21 24.04 18.78
CA ASN A 48 32.86 24.13 18.21
C ASN A 48 32.58 23.02 17.18
N LEU A 49 33.55 22.71 16.31
CA LEU A 49 33.42 21.63 15.34
C LEU A 49 33.30 20.27 16.02
N GLU A 50 34.10 19.99 17.05
CA GLU A 50 34.00 18.76 17.85
C GLU A 50 32.63 18.63 18.48
N SER A 51 32.11 19.70 19.10
CA SER A 51 30.76 19.70 19.68
C SER A 51 29.68 19.43 18.62
N ASN A 52 29.82 20.00 17.42
CA ASN A 52 28.88 19.77 16.32
C ASN A 52 28.94 18.32 15.83
N ILE A 53 30.14 17.74 15.71
CA ILE A 53 30.33 16.35 15.33
C ILE A 53 29.63 15.43 16.34
N THR A 54 29.88 15.62 17.64
CA THR A 54 29.22 14.81 18.68
C THR A 54 27.70 14.94 18.62
N ASN A 55 27.17 16.15 18.40
CA ASN A 55 25.72 16.34 18.25
C ASN A 55 25.18 15.59 17.03
N LEU A 56 25.84 15.68 15.88
CA LEU A 56 25.43 14.96 14.67
C LEU A 56 25.50 13.43 14.86
N GLU A 57 26.52 12.91 15.54
CA GLU A 57 26.63 11.49 15.87
C GLU A 57 25.46 11.02 16.74
N THR A 58 25.08 11.81 17.76
CA THR A 58 23.92 11.46 18.60
C THR A 58 22.60 11.47 17.82
N GLN A 59 22.42 12.43 16.91
CA GLN A 59 21.24 12.48 16.05
C GLN A 59 21.19 11.28 15.11
N LEU A 60 22.33 10.92 14.51
CA LEU A 60 22.43 9.76 13.63
C LEU A 60 22.07 8.46 14.36
N ALA A 61 22.60 8.25 15.57
CA ALA A 61 22.25 7.09 16.39
C ALA A 61 20.74 7.06 16.73
N SER A 62 20.14 8.21 17.03
CA SER A 62 18.70 8.29 17.28
C SER A 62 17.87 7.97 16.03
N LEU A 63 18.30 8.43 14.86
CA LEU A 63 17.66 8.15 13.58
C LEU A 63 17.74 6.67 13.22
N GLU A 64 18.88 6.02 13.48
CA GLU A 64 19.06 4.58 13.28
C GLU A 64 18.14 3.76 14.19
N CYS A 65 18.01 4.15 15.46
CA CYS A 65 17.08 3.50 16.40
C CYS A 65 15.62 3.62 15.93
N LEU A 66 15.21 4.83 15.51
CA LEU A 66 13.86 5.06 14.97
C LEU A 66 13.60 4.25 13.70
N LYS A 67 14.59 4.16 12.81
CA LYS A 67 14.52 3.33 11.60
C LYS A 67 14.29 1.86 11.96
N MET A 68 15.03 1.31 12.91
CA MET A 68 14.86 -0.08 13.35
C MET A 68 13.47 -0.32 13.95
N ALA A 69 12.98 0.60 14.77
CA ALA A 69 11.64 0.51 15.35
C ALA A 69 10.54 0.52 14.27
N LEU A 70 10.65 1.42 13.29
CA LEU A 70 9.72 1.47 12.16
C LEU A 70 9.75 0.20 11.31
N GLN A 71 10.93 -0.37 11.08
CA GLN A 71 11.05 -1.65 10.37
C GLN A 71 10.38 -2.80 11.15
N GLY A 72 10.55 -2.86 12.47
CA GLY A 72 9.87 -3.83 13.32
C GLY A 72 8.34 -3.71 13.26
N ASN A 73 7.82 -2.48 13.35
CA ASN A 73 6.38 -2.22 13.23
C ASN A 73 5.84 -2.62 11.85
N LEU A 74 6.59 -2.35 10.78
CA LEU A 74 6.20 -2.74 9.43
C LEU A 74 6.08 -4.26 9.29
N THR A 75 7.06 -5.02 9.80
CA THR A 75 7.01 -6.49 9.80
C THR A 75 5.81 -7.01 10.60
N GLN A 76 5.53 -6.44 11.77
CA GLN A 76 4.36 -6.81 12.56
C GLN A 76 3.04 -6.55 11.84
N ALA A 77 2.91 -5.39 11.19
CA ALA A 77 1.72 -5.05 10.41
C ALA A 77 1.53 -6.00 9.23
N GLN A 78 2.60 -6.38 8.53
CA GLN A 78 2.56 -7.37 7.46
C GLN A 78 2.08 -8.73 7.95
N SER A 79 2.60 -9.22 9.09
CA SER A 79 2.13 -10.48 9.69
C SER A 79 0.64 -10.45 10.05
N LEU A 80 0.16 -9.33 10.59
CA LEU A 80 -1.26 -9.17 10.93
C LEU A 80 -2.15 -9.19 9.68
N ILE A 81 -1.71 -8.56 8.58
CA ILE A 81 -2.45 -8.59 7.31
C ILE A 81 -2.58 -10.03 6.82
N THR A 82 -1.49 -10.80 6.77
CA THR A 82 -1.52 -12.20 6.32
C THR A 82 -2.43 -13.09 7.19
N GLU A 83 -2.42 -12.87 8.50
CA GLU A 83 -3.32 -13.56 9.42
C GLU A 83 -4.80 -13.23 9.14
N LEU A 84 -5.12 -11.95 8.96
CA LEU A 84 -6.48 -11.51 8.65
C LEU A 84 -6.96 -12.03 7.29
N GLU A 85 -6.10 -12.06 6.28
CA GLU A 85 -6.40 -12.63 4.96
C GLU A 85 -6.72 -14.13 5.07
N THR A 86 -5.96 -14.87 5.89
CA THR A 86 -6.19 -16.30 6.15
C THR A 86 -7.53 -16.51 6.85
N GLN A 87 -7.82 -15.75 7.90
CA GLN A 87 -9.09 -15.81 8.62
C GLN A 87 -10.30 -15.48 7.72
N LEU A 88 -10.16 -14.48 6.85
CA LEU A 88 -11.20 -14.12 5.88
C LEU A 88 -11.46 -15.26 4.89
N SER A 89 -10.39 -15.86 4.34
CA SER A 89 -10.50 -17.01 3.43
C SER A 89 -11.24 -18.19 4.10
N ASP A 90 -10.92 -18.49 5.36
CA ASP A 90 -11.59 -19.54 6.12
C ASP A 90 -13.05 -19.21 6.43
N GLN A 91 -13.39 -17.94 6.67
CA GLN A 91 -14.78 -17.52 6.83
C GLN A 91 -15.57 -17.63 5.53
N VAL A 92 -14.99 -17.21 4.40
CA VAL A 92 -15.61 -17.36 3.07
C VAL A 92 -15.90 -18.82 2.77
N ARG A 93 -14.91 -19.70 2.97
CA ARG A 93 -15.09 -21.15 2.78
C ARG A 93 -16.22 -21.70 3.63
N ARG A 94 -16.27 -21.37 4.92
CA ARG A 94 -17.36 -21.79 5.81
C ARG A 94 -18.72 -21.29 5.35
N ASN A 95 -18.82 -20.07 4.84
CA ASN A 95 -20.09 -19.55 4.30
C ASN A 95 -20.53 -20.33 3.07
N VAL A 96 -19.62 -20.66 2.15
CA VAL A 96 -19.92 -21.50 0.99
C VAL A 96 -20.38 -22.89 1.43
N ASP A 97 -19.67 -23.53 2.36
CA ASP A 97 -20.03 -24.85 2.88
C ASP A 97 -21.42 -24.83 3.55
N LEU A 98 -21.73 -23.78 4.32
CA LEU A 98 -23.03 -23.59 4.94
C LEU A 98 -24.14 -23.37 3.91
N GLN A 99 -23.88 -22.58 2.87
CA GLN A 99 -24.83 -22.37 1.77
C GLN A 99 -25.13 -23.66 1.04
N GLN A 100 -24.09 -24.47 0.73
CA GLN A 100 -24.27 -25.77 0.10
C GLN A 100 -25.06 -26.72 1.00
N THR A 101 -24.69 -26.81 2.28
CA THR A 101 -25.39 -27.65 3.27
C THR A 101 -26.86 -27.24 3.38
N LEU A 102 -27.15 -25.95 3.37
CA LEU A 102 -28.51 -25.43 3.43
C LEU A 102 -29.30 -25.80 2.16
N ALA A 103 -28.68 -25.67 0.99
CA ALA A 103 -29.28 -26.08 -0.28
C ALA A 103 -29.61 -27.58 -0.29
N ASP A 104 -28.65 -28.43 0.11
CA ASP A 104 -28.80 -29.88 0.19
C ASP A 104 -29.86 -30.29 1.21
N THR A 105 -29.87 -29.65 2.39
CA THR A 105 -30.79 -29.99 3.49
C THR A 105 -32.21 -29.54 3.21
N LEU A 106 -32.39 -28.33 2.68
CA LEU A 106 -33.71 -27.80 2.40
C LEU A 106 -34.37 -28.62 1.29
N ASN A 107 -33.65 -28.93 0.21
CA ASN A 107 -34.21 -29.60 -0.98
C ASN A 107 -35.64 -29.10 -1.32
N VAL A 108 -35.87 -27.81 -1.07
CA VAL A 108 -37.19 -27.19 -1.21
C VAL A 108 -37.31 -26.81 -2.67
N THR A 109 -38.31 -27.37 -3.32
CA THR A 109 -38.68 -27.01 -4.68
C THR A 109 -39.95 -26.17 -4.66
N ILE A 110 -39.91 -25.05 -5.38
CA ILE A 110 -41.07 -24.22 -5.68
C ILE A 110 -41.69 -24.77 -6.95
N ILE A 111 -42.97 -25.11 -6.88
CA ILE A 111 -43.73 -25.54 -8.06
C ILE A 111 -44.42 -24.31 -8.66
N HIS A 112 -43.97 -23.88 -9.83
CA HIS A 112 -44.68 -22.89 -10.65
C HIS A 112 -45.66 -23.59 -11.58
N GLN A 113 -46.94 -23.21 -11.46
CA GLN A 113 -47.99 -23.72 -12.33
C GLN A 113 -48.19 -22.76 -13.50
N TYR A 114 -47.87 -23.21 -14.71
CA TYR A 114 -48.13 -22.46 -15.92
C TYR A 114 -49.40 -22.98 -16.57
N ARG A 115 -50.25 -22.05 -16.99
CA ARG A 115 -51.46 -22.34 -17.74
C ARG A 115 -51.48 -21.47 -18.99
N TRP A 116 -51.57 -22.11 -20.14
CA TRP A 116 -51.70 -21.46 -21.43
C TRP A 116 -52.92 -22.02 -22.16
N ILE A 117 -53.65 -21.16 -22.85
CA ILE A 117 -54.80 -21.54 -23.66
C ILE A 117 -54.46 -21.21 -25.11
N PHE A 118 -54.57 -22.20 -25.99
CA PHE A 118 -54.41 -22.05 -27.43
C PHE A 118 -55.65 -22.59 -28.13
N GLU A 119 -56.29 -21.75 -28.93
CA GLU A 119 -57.61 -21.99 -29.55
C GLU A 119 -58.66 -22.40 -28.52
N THR A 120 -58.89 -23.71 -28.35
CA THR A 120 -59.86 -24.28 -27.41
C THR A 120 -59.21 -25.22 -26.38
N THR A 121 -57.91 -25.43 -26.48
CA THR A 121 -57.16 -26.38 -25.65
C THR A 121 -56.43 -25.64 -24.54
N THR A 122 -56.59 -26.12 -23.31
CA THR A 122 -55.82 -25.62 -22.16
C THR A 122 -54.64 -26.53 -21.89
N PHE A 123 -53.45 -25.96 -21.96
CA PHE A 123 -52.19 -26.58 -21.58
C PHE A 123 -51.84 -26.17 -20.16
N GLN A 124 -51.41 -27.14 -19.35
CA GLN A 124 -50.93 -26.89 -18.00
C GLN A 124 -49.66 -27.68 -17.80
N TRP A 125 -48.65 -27.04 -17.22
CA TRP A 125 -47.48 -27.74 -16.73
C TRP A 125 -47.02 -27.15 -15.41
N ASN A 126 -46.46 -28.03 -14.59
CA ASN A 126 -45.86 -27.69 -13.32
C ASN A 126 -44.35 -27.72 -13.50
N LEU A 127 -43.70 -26.60 -13.22
CA LEU A 127 -42.25 -26.48 -13.29
C LEU A 127 -41.70 -26.48 -11.87
N SER A 128 -40.86 -27.47 -11.57
CA SER A 128 -40.22 -27.61 -10.26
C SER A 128 -38.91 -26.83 -10.27
N ILE A 129 -38.83 -25.76 -9.49
CA ILE A 129 -37.68 -24.87 -9.42
C ILE A 129 -37.02 -25.01 -8.04
N PRO A 130 -35.72 -25.32 -7.94
CA PRO A 130 -35.02 -25.29 -6.65
C PRO A 130 -35.14 -23.91 -5.99
N LEU A 131 -35.36 -23.87 -4.66
CA LEU A 131 -35.49 -22.62 -3.92
C LEU A 131 -34.25 -21.72 -4.08
N SER A 132 -33.06 -22.29 -4.19
CA SER A 132 -31.80 -21.57 -4.44
C SER A 132 -31.86 -20.76 -5.73
N VAL A 133 -32.21 -21.41 -6.84
CA VAL A 133 -32.38 -20.79 -8.17
C VAL A 133 -33.46 -19.70 -8.11
N PHE A 134 -34.59 -19.98 -7.48
CA PHE A 134 -35.66 -18.98 -7.34
C PHE A 134 -35.19 -17.72 -6.57
N VAL A 135 -34.49 -17.88 -5.45
CA VAL A 135 -34.01 -16.76 -4.64
C VAL A 135 -32.98 -15.94 -5.41
N GLU A 136 -32.03 -16.59 -6.09
CA GLU A 136 -31.03 -15.94 -6.94
C GLU A 136 -31.67 -15.03 -7.99
N TYR A 137 -32.59 -15.56 -8.79
CA TYR A 137 -33.25 -14.77 -9.83
C TYR A 137 -34.27 -13.76 -9.31
N SER A 138 -34.87 -14.00 -8.14
CA SER A 138 -35.79 -13.03 -7.54
C SER A 138 -35.09 -11.77 -7.00
N THR A 139 -33.80 -11.89 -6.65
CA THR A 139 -33.00 -10.79 -6.07
C THR A 139 -32.07 -10.14 -7.08
N ARG A 140 -31.74 -10.82 -8.19
CA ARG A 140 -30.92 -10.27 -9.26
C ARG A 140 -31.64 -9.10 -9.96
N PRO A 141 -30.99 -7.94 -10.13
CA PRO A 141 -31.56 -6.83 -10.88
C PRO A 141 -31.88 -7.27 -12.31
N ARG A 142 -33.09 -6.96 -12.79
CA ARG A 142 -33.46 -7.28 -14.17
C ARG A 142 -32.59 -6.47 -15.14
N PRO A 143 -31.86 -7.11 -16.05
CA PRO A 143 -31.08 -6.43 -17.06
C PRO A 143 -32.02 -5.77 -18.07
N PRO A 144 -31.53 -4.78 -18.83
CA PRO A 144 -32.29 -4.18 -19.91
C PRO A 144 -32.73 -5.24 -20.93
N ALA A 145 -33.87 -5.02 -21.61
CA ALA A 145 -34.46 -6.00 -22.53
C ALA A 145 -33.50 -6.50 -23.62
N SER A 146 -32.52 -5.69 -24.02
CA SER A 146 -31.46 -6.03 -24.97
C SER A 146 -30.53 -7.15 -24.48
N GLU A 147 -30.48 -7.39 -23.17
CA GLU A 147 -29.54 -8.33 -22.52
C GLU A 147 -30.24 -9.57 -21.97
N TRP A 148 -31.56 -9.72 -22.16
CA TRP A 148 -32.31 -10.89 -21.67
C TRP A 148 -31.77 -12.22 -22.21
N VAL A 149 -31.16 -12.22 -23.40
CA VAL A 149 -30.49 -13.39 -23.98
C VAL A 149 -29.35 -13.90 -23.08
N SER A 150 -28.62 -13.00 -22.40
CA SER A 150 -27.54 -13.41 -21.50
C SER A 150 -28.04 -14.08 -20.23
N MET A 151 -29.29 -13.83 -19.81
CA MET A 151 -29.91 -14.57 -18.71
C MET A 151 -30.31 -15.98 -19.14
N ALA A 152 -30.73 -16.16 -20.39
CA ALA A 152 -31.06 -17.48 -20.94
C ALA A 152 -29.82 -18.34 -21.28
N LEU A 153 -28.61 -17.84 -21.02
CA LEU A 153 -27.33 -18.52 -21.23
C LEU A 153 -26.55 -18.69 -19.93
N ASP A 154 -27.20 -18.49 -18.78
CA ASP A 154 -26.56 -18.72 -17.48
C ASP A 154 -26.36 -20.23 -17.28
N PRO A 155 -25.12 -20.74 -17.11
CA PRO A 155 -24.86 -22.17 -16.96
C PRO A 155 -25.59 -22.81 -15.77
N GLN A 156 -26.02 -22.01 -14.79
CA GLN A 156 -26.82 -22.49 -13.66
C GLN A 156 -28.27 -22.84 -14.05
N ASP A 157 -28.69 -22.45 -15.26
CA ASP A 157 -30.06 -22.61 -15.75
C ASP A 157 -30.20 -23.74 -16.79
N ASP A 158 -29.10 -24.38 -17.21
CA ASP A 158 -29.12 -25.37 -18.30
C ASP A 158 -30.13 -26.52 -18.02
N GLU A 159 -30.15 -27.05 -16.80
CA GLU A 159 -31.10 -28.09 -16.39
C GLU A 159 -32.56 -27.59 -16.40
N TYR A 160 -32.77 -26.32 -16.04
CA TYR A 160 -34.08 -25.69 -16.03
C TYR A 160 -34.61 -25.42 -17.45
N LEU A 161 -33.74 -24.93 -18.33
CA LEU A 161 -34.05 -24.67 -19.73
C LEU A 161 -34.36 -25.97 -20.47
N ASP A 162 -33.63 -27.05 -20.19
CA ASP A 162 -33.90 -28.38 -20.74
C ASP A 162 -35.27 -28.92 -20.31
N GLN A 163 -35.64 -28.76 -19.04
CA GLN A 163 -36.97 -29.15 -18.56
C GLN A 163 -38.08 -28.35 -19.24
N LEU A 164 -37.90 -27.04 -19.41
CA LEU A 164 -38.83 -26.18 -20.14
C LEU A 164 -38.98 -26.62 -21.60
N LEU A 165 -37.87 -26.88 -22.28
CA LEU A 165 -37.86 -27.32 -23.67
C LEU A 165 -38.63 -28.64 -23.81
N HIS A 166 -38.37 -29.59 -22.92
CA HIS A 166 -39.04 -30.89 -22.93
C HIS A 166 -40.56 -30.79 -22.73
N GLN A 167 -41.01 -29.91 -21.83
CA GLN A 167 -42.45 -29.66 -21.61
C GLN A 167 -43.10 -28.94 -22.80
N LEU A 168 -42.38 -28.00 -23.43
CA LEU A 168 -42.85 -27.32 -24.63
C LEU A 168 -43.00 -28.29 -25.81
N ASP A 169 -42.01 -29.16 -26.03
CA ASP A 169 -42.04 -30.18 -27.09
C ASP A 169 -43.17 -31.20 -26.86
N ALA A 170 -43.41 -31.59 -25.59
CA ALA A 170 -44.53 -32.46 -25.24
C ALA A 170 -45.88 -31.80 -25.54
N GLY A 171 -46.04 -30.51 -25.19
CA GLY A 171 -47.23 -29.73 -25.48
C GLY A 171 -47.46 -29.54 -26.99
N ALA A 172 -46.41 -29.21 -27.74
CA ALA A 172 -46.46 -29.05 -29.19
C ALA A 172 -46.84 -30.36 -29.90
N SER A 173 -46.29 -31.48 -29.44
CA SER A 173 -46.62 -32.82 -29.95
C SER A 173 -48.08 -33.18 -29.69
N GLN A 174 -48.59 -32.88 -28.49
CA GLN A 174 -50.00 -33.11 -28.13
C GLN A 174 -50.97 -32.27 -28.97
N ALA A 175 -50.56 -31.07 -29.33
CA ALA A 175 -51.31 -30.15 -30.20
C ALA A 175 -51.17 -30.46 -31.70
N GLN A 176 -50.39 -31.47 -32.09
CA GLN A 176 -50.06 -31.80 -33.48
C GLN A 176 -49.45 -30.62 -34.26
N LEU A 177 -48.78 -29.70 -33.56
CA LEU A 177 -48.10 -28.57 -34.19
C LEU A 177 -46.88 -29.11 -34.93
N THR A 178 -46.85 -28.94 -36.26
CA THR A 178 -45.67 -29.32 -37.07
C THR A 178 -44.73 -28.11 -37.23
N PRO A 179 -43.43 -28.32 -37.53
CA PRO A 179 -42.45 -27.22 -37.66
C PRO A 179 -42.79 -26.12 -38.68
N ARG A 180 -43.86 -26.28 -39.47
CA ARG A 180 -44.30 -25.34 -40.50
C ARG A 180 -45.15 -24.17 -40.01
N ASP A 181 -45.61 -24.18 -38.76
CA ASP A 181 -46.41 -23.08 -38.19
C ASP A 181 -45.56 -22.06 -37.39
N GLN A 182 -44.22 -22.18 -37.44
CA GLN A 182 -43.28 -21.30 -36.71
C GLN A 182 -42.80 -20.07 -37.48
N VAL A 183 -43.37 -19.74 -38.65
CA VAL A 183 -43.08 -18.45 -39.32
C VAL A 183 -44.36 -17.83 -39.87
N ALA A 184 -45.00 -17.02 -39.03
CA ALA A 184 -45.79 -15.85 -39.42
C ALA A 184 -45.72 -14.80 -38.30
#